data_AF-A0A455WYL5-F1
#
_entry.id   AF-A0A455WYL5-F1
#
_cell.length_a   1.000
_cell.length_b   1.000
_cell.length_c   1.000
_cell.angle_alpha   90.00
_cell.angle_beta   90.00
_cell.angle_gamma   90.00
#
_symmetry.space_group_name_H-M   'P 1'
#
loop_
_entity.id
_entity.type
_entity.pdbx_description
1 polymer ?
#
loop_
_entity_poly.entity_id
_entity_poly.type
_entity_poly.pdbx_seq_one_letter_code
_entity_poly.pdbx_strand_id
1 'polypeptide(L)'
;MCSLCRWDANNANQFDKPRQKIRVFNEDFVRDNLRFITNPDDNIESFAILGEDNNKIEQEIGALEKELGAQEQGEETGLYAQRAEIRKEYVKHKGEHKQTFDALEKQLSDKATDRNIGIKYKPERFGDQNYNVTKLKTEIEEVLKPSYQPSTGDQLSNYEKLIAEKILQPVSPFCPSKLQFGNLANEAEILITKKISESDKIEELAKDAVLNRWVSEGRSHHKGKKRACGFCGSAITTERWEKLEKHFDEESSKLEKDLDVFLNKIETEKNSTSLALSIFDRAGLLGLLQDLYAANKDNQTFLHARLSVWATMCSSRTKPPSTAGCGPICSRIRILRSPRQKSLSPITRKPSAKRKVWPN
;
A
#
# COMPACT_ATOMS: atom_id res chain seq x y z
N MET A 1 56.96 10.92 -54.95
CA MET A 1 57.89 9.78 -54.89
C MET A 1 57.54 8.84 -56.02
N CYS A 2 58.27 8.92 -57.14
CA CYS A 2 58.16 7.97 -58.23
C CYS A 2 59.50 7.22 -58.32
N SER A 3 59.50 6.01 -57.80
CA SER A 3 60.58 5.04 -57.89
C SER A 3 60.35 4.21 -59.14
N LEU A 4 61.15 4.40 -60.20
CA LEU A 4 61.54 3.39 -61.20
C LEU A 4 62.12 4.09 -62.45
N CYS A 5 63.38 4.51 -62.35
CA CYS A 5 64.30 4.65 -63.48
C CYS A 5 65.71 4.37 -62.93
N ARG A 6 66.03 3.10 -62.70
CA ARG A 6 67.42 2.63 -62.62
C ARG A 6 67.95 2.58 -64.04
N TRP A 7 68.91 3.43 -64.37
CA TRP A 7 69.78 3.23 -65.52
C TRP A 7 70.93 2.33 -65.08
N ASP A 8 70.85 1.04 -65.42
CA ASP A 8 71.99 0.13 -65.32
C ASP A 8 72.96 0.46 -66.46
N ALA A 9 74.00 1.24 -66.13
CA ALA A 9 75.14 1.45 -67.00
C ALA A 9 76.06 0.23 -66.95
N ASN A 10 75.79 -0.79 -67.78
CA ASN A 10 76.75 -1.85 -68.11
C ASN A 10 76.33 -2.59 -69.38
N ASN A 11 76.62 -2.03 -70.54
CA ASN A 11 77.22 -2.82 -71.63
C ASN A 11 77.82 -1.89 -72.68
N ALA A 12 79.14 -1.71 -72.59
CA ALA A 12 79.93 -1.22 -73.71
C ALA A 12 80.00 -2.34 -74.75
N ASN A 13 79.50 -2.11 -75.97
CA ASN A 13 80.04 -2.71 -77.19
C ASN A 13 79.51 -1.95 -78.43
N GLN A 14 80.37 -1.06 -78.93
CA GLN A 14 80.73 -0.92 -80.34
C GLN A 14 79.63 -0.65 -81.39
N PHE A 15 79.41 0.64 -81.66
CA PHE A 15 78.95 1.11 -82.97
C PHE A 15 79.80 2.30 -83.43
N ASP A 16 80.84 2.01 -84.21
CA ASP A 16 81.51 2.98 -85.08
C ASP A 16 80.55 3.36 -86.22
N LYS A 17 79.96 4.57 -86.20
CA LYS A 17 79.59 5.41 -87.38
C LYS A 17 78.81 6.69 -87.01
N PRO A 18 78.77 7.69 -87.93
CA PRO A 18 79.12 9.10 -87.69
C PRO A 18 78.16 9.82 -86.73
N ARG A 19 78.66 10.85 -86.02
CA ARG A 19 77.94 11.80 -85.15
C ARG A 19 76.43 11.93 -85.45
N GLN A 20 75.63 10.98 -84.97
CA GLN A 20 74.17 11.05 -85.08
C GLN A 20 73.68 11.98 -83.98
N LYS A 21 72.98 13.04 -84.38
CA LYS A 21 72.29 13.93 -83.44
C LYS A 21 71.12 13.15 -82.85
N ILE A 22 71.32 12.54 -81.68
CA ILE A 22 70.25 11.88 -80.95
C ILE A 22 69.30 12.97 -80.44
N ARG A 23 68.05 12.94 -80.90
CA ARG A 23 66.97 13.76 -80.35
C ARG A 23 66.03 12.84 -79.59
N VAL A 24 65.82 13.15 -78.32
CA VAL A 24 64.87 12.45 -77.46
C VAL A 24 63.57 13.24 -77.52
N PHE A 25 62.49 12.57 -77.91
CA PHE A 25 61.14 13.13 -77.91
C PHE A 25 60.33 12.50 -76.78
N ASN A 26 59.32 13.21 -76.29
CA ASN A 26 58.38 12.65 -75.31
C ASN A 26 57.57 11.54 -75.98
N GLU A 27 57.65 10.31 -75.45
CA GLU A 27 57.01 9.13 -76.04
C GLU A 27 55.49 9.30 -76.12
N ASP A 28 54.88 9.85 -75.07
CA ASP A 28 53.44 10.08 -75.01
C ASP A 28 53.00 11.06 -76.11
N PHE A 29 53.78 12.12 -76.32
CA PHE A 29 53.51 13.09 -77.38
C PHE A 29 53.59 12.47 -78.78
N VAL A 30 54.59 11.62 -79.04
CA VAL A 30 54.77 10.95 -80.32
C VAL A 30 53.64 9.94 -80.57
N ARG A 31 53.23 9.19 -79.54
CA ARG A 31 52.14 8.22 -79.61
C ARG A 31 50.79 8.88 -79.90
N ASP A 32 50.50 10.00 -79.25
CA ASP A 32 49.20 10.65 -79.36
C ASP A 32 49.03 11.41 -80.69
N ASN A 33 50.11 12.06 -81.18
CA ASN A 33 50.05 13.01 -82.31
C ASN A 33 50.63 12.45 -83.63
N LEU A 34 51.48 11.42 -83.58
CA LEU A 34 52.17 10.84 -84.75
C LEU A 34 51.82 9.36 -84.93
N ARG A 35 50.51 9.06 -84.89
CA ARG A 35 49.94 7.70 -84.94
C ARG A 35 50.37 6.88 -86.18
N PHE A 36 50.73 7.56 -87.27
CA PHE A 36 51.23 6.93 -88.49
C PHE A 36 52.52 6.10 -88.30
N ILE A 37 53.29 6.36 -87.24
CA ILE A 37 54.51 5.58 -86.91
C ILE A 37 54.16 4.16 -86.48
N THR A 38 52.95 3.95 -85.94
CA THR A 38 52.49 2.66 -85.42
C THR A 38 51.53 1.96 -86.40
N ASN A 39 50.76 2.72 -87.19
CA ASN A 39 49.90 2.24 -88.27
C ASN A 39 50.05 3.08 -89.55
N PRO A 40 50.49 2.51 -90.68
CA PRO A 40 50.81 3.29 -91.89
C PRO A 40 49.60 3.90 -92.63
N ASP A 41 48.36 3.52 -92.27
CA ASP A 41 47.12 4.04 -92.88
C ASP A 41 46.47 5.19 -92.08
N ASP A 42 47.00 5.56 -90.91
CA ASP A 42 46.46 6.64 -90.07
C ASP A 42 47.05 8.01 -90.45
N ASN A 43 46.20 9.03 -90.55
CA ASN A 43 46.59 10.41 -90.89
C ASN A 43 47.26 11.14 -89.70
N ILE A 44 48.13 12.11 -90.01
CA ILE A 44 48.77 12.99 -89.03
C ILE A 44 47.73 13.99 -88.49
N GLU A 45 47.51 14.00 -87.17
CA GLU A 45 46.74 15.06 -86.51
C GLU A 45 47.54 16.38 -86.56
N SER A 46 46.90 17.47 -86.98
CA SER A 46 47.55 18.76 -87.17
C SER A 46 47.95 19.39 -85.83
N PHE A 47 49.25 19.38 -85.54
CA PHE A 47 49.89 19.80 -84.28
C PHE A 47 49.76 21.30 -83.89
N ALA A 48 49.02 22.11 -84.64
CA ALA A 48 48.98 23.56 -84.45
C ALA A 48 47.59 24.18 -84.69
N ILE A 49 46.52 23.48 -84.28
CA ILE A 49 45.21 24.14 -84.15
C ILE A 49 45.14 24.73 -82.74
N LEU A 50 45.55 25.99 -82.61
CA LEU A 50 45.28 26.80 -81.43
C LEU A 50 43.78 26.75 -81.12
N GLY A 51 43.41 26.07 -80.02
CA GLY A 51 42.03 25.92 -79.59
C GLY A 51 41.46 24.50 -79.62
N GLU A 52 42.20 23.46 -80.03
CA GLU A 52 41.70 22.09 -79.99
C GLU A 52 41.40 21.60 -78.56
N ASP A 53 42.29 21.88 -77.61
CA ASP A 53 42.04 21.59 -76.19
C ASP A 53 40.91 22.44 -75.63
N ASN A 54 40.77 23.69 -76.09
CA ASN A 54 39.63 24.54 -75.73
C ASN A 54 38.32 23.94 -76.26
N ASN A 55 38.32 23.35 -77.46
CA ASN A 55 37.14 22.68 -78.03
C ASN A 55 36.77 21.41 -77.23
N LYS A 56 37.76 20.62 -76.78
CA LYS A 56 37.51 19.47 -75.89
C LYS A 56 36.91 19.93 -74.56
N ILE A 57 37.47 20.98 -73.97
CA ILE A 57 36.96 21.59 -72.74
C ILE A 57 35.55 22.16 -72.95
N GLU A 58 35.26 22.82 -74.07
CA GLU A 58 33.91 23.31 -74.40
C GLU A 58 32.90 22.17 -74.53
N GLN A 59 33.30 21.02 -75.12
CA GLN A 59 32.45 19.83 -75.18
C GLN A 59 32.18 19.25 -73.79
N GLU A 60 33.19 19.18 -72.92
CA GLU A 60 33.03 18.73 -71.54
C GLU A 60 32.15 19.68 -70.73
N ILE A 61 32.33 21.00 -70.88
CA ILE A 61 31.47 22.02 -70.25
C ILE A 61 30.03 21.84 -70.73
N GLY A 62 29.79 21.70 -72.04
CA GLY A 62 28.45 21.49 -72.57
C GLY A 62 27.78 20.20 -72.08
N ALA A 63 28.56 19.12 -71.90
CA ALA A 63 28.06 17.88 -71.31
C ALA A 63 27.67 18.07 -69.84
N LEU A 64 28.51 18.74 -69.05
CA LEU A 64 28.24 19.04 -67.63
C LEU A 64 27.08 20.02 -67.45
N GLU A 65 26.94 21.03 -68.31
CA GLU A 65 25.81 21.96 -68.30
C GLU A 65 24.49 21.25 -68.61
N LYS A 66 24.52 20.28 -69.54
CA LYS A 66 23.34 19.46 -69.85
C LYS A 66 22.97 18.53 -68.69
N GLU A 67 23.96 17.98 -67.98
CA GLU A 67 23.73 17.14 -66.79
C GLU A 67 23.21 17.96 -65.61
N LEU A 68 23.81 19.13 -65.35
CA LEU A 68 23.38 20.08 -64.32
C LEU A 68 21.96 20.58 -64.59
N GLY A 69 21.66 20.92 -65.83
CA GLY A 69 20.40 21.52 -66.25
C GLY A 69 20.29 23.00 -65.86
N ALA A 70 19.10 23.57 -66.06
CA ALA A 70 18.80 24.94 -65.67
C ALA A 70 18.60 25.08 -64.16
N GLN A 71 19.12 26.17 -63.58
CA GLN A 71 18.98 26.52 -62.16
C GLN A 71 17.89 27.58 -61.92
N GLU A 72 17.18 28.01 -62.96
CA GLU A 72 16.17 29.06 -62.84
C GLU A 72 15.02 28.61 -61.94
N GLN A 73 14.64 29.46 -60.98
CA GLN A 73 13.61 29.13 -59.99
C GLN A 73 12.27 28.83 -60.68
N GLY A 74 11.82 27.57 -60.57
CA GLY A 74 10.56 27.11 -61.16
C GLY A 74 10.70 26.38 -62.50
N GLU A 75 11.87 26.45 -63.14
CA GLU A 75 12.19 25.74 -64.39
C GLU A 75 13.46 24.87 -64.23
N GLU A 76 13.67 24.36 -63.01
CA GLU A 76 14.82 23.52 -62.70
C GLU A 76 14.77 22.23 -63.52
N THR A 77 15.88 21.90 -64.20
CA THR A 77 16.01 20.66 -65.01
C THR A 77 17.28 19.90 -64.61
N GLY A 78 17.45 18.66 -65.09
CA GLY A 78 18.64 17.85 -64.78
C GLY A 78 18.84 17.57 -63.28
N LEU A 79 20.08 17.71 -62.80
CA LEU A 79 20.44 17.53 -61.39
C LEU A 79 19.82 18.60 -60.46
N TYR A 80 19.61 19.83 -60.94
CA TYR A 80 18.94 20.87 -60.15
C TYR A 80 17.51 20.49 -59.80
N ALA A 81 16.76 19.88 -60.72
CA ALA A 81 15.42 19.37 -60.46
C ALA A 81 15.40 18.28 -59.38
N GLN A 82 16.33 17.32 -59.46
CA GLN A 82 16.46 16.24 -58.46
C GLN A 82 16.78 16.79 -57.08
N ARG A 83 17.71 17.76 -57.01
CA ARG A 83 18.07 18.43 -55.76
C ARG A 83 16.89 19.21 -55.17
N ALA A 84 16.12 19.90 -56.02
CA ALA A 84 14.94 20.63 -55.58
C ALA A 84 13.88 19.70 -55.00
N GLU A 85 13.64 18.55 -55.62
CA GLU A 85 12.66 17.56 -55.15
C GLU A 85 13.09 16.92 -53.82
N ILE A 86 14.32 16.42 -53.72
CA ILE A 86 14.87 15.87 -52.48
C ILE A 86 14.84 16.92 -51.37
N ARG A 87 15.12 18.19 -51.69
CA ARG A 87 15.04 19.28 -50.71
C ARG A 87 13.62 19.51 -50.23
N LYS A 88 12.61 19.45 -51.11
CA LYS A 88 11.19 19.55 -50.71
C LYS A 88 10.82 18.42 -49.76
N GLU A 89 11.18 17.17 -50.10
CA GLU A 89 10.93 15.99 -49.24
C GLU A 89 11.63 16.12 -47.88
N TYR A 90 12.90 16.52 -47.86
CA TYR A 90 13.64 16.75 -46.62
C TYR A 90 12.99 17.83 -45.74
N VAL A 91 12.59 18.96 -46.34
CA VAL A 91 11.92 20.04 -45.60
C VAL A 91 10.58 19.57 -45.04
N LYS A 92 9.81 18.81 -45.82
CA LYS A 92 8.54 18.21 -45.40
C LYS A 92 8.76 17.27 -44.20
N HIS A 93 9.62 16.28 -44.33
CA HIS A 93 9.88 15.30 -43.26
C HIS A 93 10.51 15.94 -42.02
N LYS A 94 11.37 16.95 -42.19
CA LYS A 94 11.90 17.73 -41.07
C LYS A 94 10.79 18.49 -40.34
N GLY A 95 9.84 19.06 -41.08
CA GLY A 95 8.66 19.71 -40.51
C GLY A 95 7.80 18.74 -39.70
N GLU A 96 7.48 17.58 -40.28
CA GLU A 96 6.71 16.51 -39.63
C GLU A 96 7.41 15.97 -38.37
N HIS A 97 8.73 15.71 -38.46
CA HIS A 97 9.53 15.27 -37.33
C HIS A 97 9.55 16.32 -36.21
N LYS A 98 9.73 17.60 -36.56
CA LYS A 98 9.70 18.67 -35.56
C LYS A 98 8.33 18.76 -34.87
N GLN A 99 7.24 18.71 -35.62
CA GLN A 99 5.88 18.76 -35.06
C GLN A 99 5.62 17.60 -34.09
N THR A 100 6.00 16.38 -34.49
CA THR A 100 5.83 15.19 -33.64
C THR A 100 6.75 15.21 -32.42
N PHE A 101 7.98 15.69 -32.56
CA PHE A 101 8.92 15.88 -31.46
C PHE A 101 8.40 16.92 -30.45
N ASP A 102 7.97 18.10 -30.92
CA ASP A 102 7.43 19.16 -30.07
C ASP A 102 6.16 18.70 -29.34
N ALA A 103 5.31 17.90 -30.01
CA ALA A 103 4.11 17.31 -29.39
C ALA A 103 4.47 16.31 -28.28
N LEU A 104 5.48 15.46 -28.50
CA LEU A 104 5.96 14.53 -27.48
C LEU A 104 6.57 15.27 -26.28
N GLU A 105 7.42 16.27 -26.53
CA GLU A 105 8.04 17.05 -25.46
C GLU A 105 6.98 17.76 -24.62
N LYS A 106 5.91 18.25 -25.27
CA LYS A 106 4.76 18.81 -24.56
C LYS A 106 4.05 17.78 -23.69
N GLN A 107 3.78 16.58 -24.19
CA GLN A 107 3.14 15.52 -23.37
C GLN A 107 3.98 15.15 -22.15
N LEU A 108 5.31 15.04 -22.31
CA LEU A 108 6.23 14.77 -21.20
C LEU A 108 6.25 15.93 -20.20
N SER A 109 6.29 17.17 -20.69
CA SER A 109 6.23 18.38 -19.87
C SER A 109 4.92 18.48 -19.08
N ASP A 110 3.79 18.27 -19.73
CA ASP A 110 2.48 18.31 -19.11
C ASP A 110 2.37 17.20 -18.06
N LYS A 111 2.80 15.97 -18.39
CA LYS A 111 2.73 14.84 -17.43
C LYS A 111 3.66 15.02 -16.23
N ALA A 112 4.81 15.66 -16.39
CA ALA A 112 5.73 15.91 -15.29
C ALA A 112 5.30 17.12 -14.43
N THR A 113 4.87 18.23 -15.07
CA THR A 113 4.83 19.56 -14.43
C THR A 113 3.51 20.32 -14.57
N ASP A 114 2.50 19.83 -15.31
CA ASP A 114 1.20 20.50 -15.36
C ASP A 114 0.51 20.52 -13.98
N ARG A 115 -0.23 21.59 -13.68
CA ARG A 115 -0.89 21.76 -12.36
C ARG A 115 -2.02 20.76 -12.10
N ASN A 116 -2.70 20.31 -13.15
CA ASN A 116 -3.89 19.45 -13.02
C ASN A 116 -3.53 17.97 -13.17
N ILE A 117 -2.67 17.64 -14.14
CA ILE A 117 -2.33 16.25 -14.46
C ILE A 117 -0.91 15.83 -14.06
N GLY A 118 -0.05 16.80 -13.75
CA GLY A 118 1.37 16.60 -13.52
C GLY A 118 1.67 15.81 -12.25
N ILE A 119 2.70 14.97 -12.31
CA ILE A 119 3.18 14.15 -11.19
C ILE A 119 3.62 15.03 -10.02
N LYS A 120 4.32 16.13 -10.32
CA LYS A 120 4.82 17.11 -9.33
C LYS A 120 3.73 17.63 -8.37
N TYR A 121 2.51 17.83 -8.87
CA TYR A 121 1.40 18.44 -8.14
C TYR A 121 0.46 17.41 -7.51
N LYS A 122 0.85 16.13 -7.46
CA LYS A 122 0.11 15.05 -6.77
C LYS A 122 1.00 14.36 -5.74
N PRO A 123 1.53 15.11 -4.75
CA PRO A 123 2.44 14.57 -3.74
C PRO A 123 1.80 13.49 -2.88
N GLU A 124 0.48 13.49 -2.72
CA GLU A 124 -0.24 12.47 -1.97
C GLU A 124 -0.10 11.08 -2.60
N ARG A 125 0.10 11.00 -3.92
CA ARG A 125 0.26 9.73 -4.65
C ARG A 125 1.72 9.42 -5.01
N PHE A 126 2.48 10.43 -5.42
CA PHE A 126 3.83 10.23 -5.99
C PHE A 126 4.97 10.72 -5.09
N GLY A 127 4.68 11.48 -4.02
CA GLY A 127 5.65 11.93 -3.02
C GLY A 127 6.58 13.08 -3.44
N ASP A 128 7.20 13.02 -4.61
CA ASP A 128 8.25 13.99 -5.02
C ASP A 128 7.67 15.30 -5.56
N GLN A 129 7.72 16.37 -4.75
CA GLN A 129 7.31 17.72 -5.14
C GLN A 129 8.35 18.45 -6.02
N ASN A 130 9.56 17.90 -6.17
CA ASN A 130 10.61 18.40 -7.05
C ASN A 130 10.73 17.56 -8.33
N TYR A 131 9.62 16.96 -8.75
CA TYR A 131 9.56 16.15 -9.96
C TYR A 131 9.65 17.02 -11.23
N ASN A 132 10.36 16.52 -12.25
CA ASN A 132 10.62 17.24 -13.51
C ASN A 132 10.66 16.28 -14.71
N VAL A 133 10.72 16.84 -15.92
CA VAL A 133 10.72 16.07 -17.18
C VAL A 133 11.92 15.13 -17.30
N THR A 134 13.08 15.53 -16.80
CA THR A 134 14.29 14.69 -16.84
C THR A 134 14.11 13.40 -16.05
N LYS A 135 13.54 13.49 -14.84
CA LYS A 135 13.22 12.31 -14.02
C LYS A 135 12.24 11.38 -14.73
N LEU A 136 11.19 11.94 -15.34
CA LEU A 136 10.23 11.17 -16.13
C LEU A 136 10.90 10.44 -17.30
N LYS A 137 11.81 11.10 -18.02
CA LYS A 137 12.56 10.48 -19.12
C LYS A 137 13.41 9.30 -18.62
N THR A 138 14.15 9.48 -17.52
CA THR A 138 14.93 8.40 -16.90
C THR A 138 14.02 7.23 -16.46
N GLU A 139 12.86 7.52 -15.86
CA GLU A 139 11.91 6.47 -15.44
C GLU A 139 11.32 5.71 -16.64
N ILE A 140 11.02 6.39 -17.74
CA ILE A 140 10.58 5.74 -19.00
C ILE A 140 11.70 4.83 -19.52
N GLU A 141 12.95 5.29 -19.51
CA GLU A 141 14.10 4.46 -19.90
C GLU A 141 14.22 3.20 -19.03
N GLU A 142 14.00 3.31 -17.72
CA GLU A 142 13.98 2.15 -16.81
C GLU A 142 12.83 1.18 -17.14
N VAL A 143 11.63 1.68 -17.41
CA VAL A 143 10.44 0.85 -17.74
C VAL A 143 10.60 0.15 -19.09
N LEU A 144 11.33 0.73 -20.03
CA LEU A 144 11.63 0.13 -21.33
C LEU A 144 12.70 -0.97 -21.28
N LYS A 145 13.43 -1.12 -20.15
CA LYS A 145 14.45 -2.17 -20.04
C LYS A 145 13.80 -3.57 -20.03
N PRO A 146 14.42 -4.57 -20.67
CA PRO A 146 13.90 -5.95 -20.68
C PRO A 146 13.78 -6.59 -19.28
N SER A 147 14.53 -6.08 -18.31
CA SER A 147 14.51 -6.54 -16.92
C SER A 147 13.34 -5.99 -16.09
N TYR A 148 12.60 -5.00 -16.61
CA TYR A 148 11.49 -4.41 -15.87
C TYR A 148 10.32 -5.39 -15.76
N GLN A 149 9.83 -5.59 -14.55
CA GLN A 149 8.66 -6.42 -14.26
C GLN A 149 7.53 -5.51 -13.77
N PRO A 150 6.48 -5.29 -14.58
CA PRO A 150 5.37 -4.46 -14.17
C PRO A 150 4.59 -5.11 -13.01
N SER A 151 4.18 -4.30 -12.04
CA SER A 151 3.32 -4.74 -10.95
C SER A 151 1.98 -5.24 -11.50
N THR A 152 1.47 -6.32 -10.91
CA THR A 152 0.13 -6.85 -11.24
C THR A 152 -0.97 -5.91 -10.73
N GLY A 153 -2.17 -6.00 -11.30
CA GLY A 153 -3.32 -5.18 -10.88
C GLY A 153 -3.65 -5.32 -9.39
N ASP A 154 -3.53 -6.54 -8.85
CA ASP A 154 -3.74 -6.80 -7.42
C ASP A 154 -2.67 -6.13 -6.55
N GLN A 155 -1.41 -6.15 -6.99
CA GLN A 155 -0.32 -5.46 -6.29
C GLN A 155 -0.52 -3.95 -6.30
N LEU A 156 -0.90 -3.37 -7.44
CA LEU A 156 -1.18 -1.93 -7.54
C LEU A 156 -2.31 -1.53 -6.60
N SER A 157 -3.40 -2.30 -6.54
CA SER A 157 -4.50 -2.04 -5.61
C SER A 157 -4.03 -2.08 -4.15
N ASN A 158 -3.17 -3.02 -3.79
CA ASN A 158 -2.60 -3.07 -2.45
C ASN A 158 -1.68 -1.88 -2.17
N TYR A 159 -0.80 -1.49 -3.09
CA TYR A 159 0.06 -0.32 -2.93
C TYR A 159 -0.74 0.99 -2.81
N GLU A 160 -1.84 1.14 -3.56
CA GLU A 160 -2.73 2.30 -3.42
C GLU A 160 -3.40 2.35 -2.05
N LYS A 161 -3.77 1.21 -1.47
CA LYS A 161 -4.28 1.15 -0.09
C LYS A 161 -3.21 1.58 0.91
N LEU A 162 -1.97 1.10 0.76
CA LEU A 162 -0.85 1.48 1.63
C LEU A 162 -0.57 2.99 1.60
N ILE A 163 -0.65 3.61 0.41
CA ILE A 163 -0.49 5.08 0.27
C ILE A 163 -1.61 5.82 1.00
N ALA A 164 -2.83 5.28 0.98
CA ALA A 164 -3.99 5.86 1.65
C ALA A 164 -4.07 5.53 3.16
N GLU A 165 -3.16 4.71 3.70
CA GLU A 165 -3.18 4.34 5.11
C GLU A 165 -3.00 5.59 5.98
N LYS A 166 -3.97 5.79 6.89
CA LYS A 166 -3.90 6.81 7.92
C LYS A 166 -3.64 6.13 9.24
N ILE A 167 -2.69 6.68 10.01
CA ILE A 167 -2.44 6.25 11.38
C ILE A 167 -3.74 6.45 12.16
N LEU A 168 -4.35 5.33 12.57
CA LEU A 168 -5.50 5.37 13.46
C LEU A 168 -5.04 5.85 14.83
N GLN A 169 -5.84 6.69 15.46
CA GLN A 169 -5.58 7.13 16.82
C GLN A 169 -5.50 5.90 17.73
N PRO A 170 -4.52 5.81 18.63
CA PRO A 170 -4.43 4.72 19.57
C PRO A 170 -5.72 4.65 20.37
N VAL A 171 -6.38 3.49 20.34
CA VAL A 171 -7.60 3.27 21.13
C VAL A 171 -7.23 3.42 22.59
N SER A 172 -7.98 4.26 23.31
CA SER A 172 -7.77 4.41 24.74
C SER A 172 -7.92 3.05 25.43
N PRO A 173 -6.98 2.64 26.29
CA PRO A 173 -7.07 1.35 26.96
C PRO A 173 -8.36 1.29 27.77
N PHE A 174 -9.09 0.19 27.62
CA PHE A 174 -10.27 -0.07 28.44
C PHE A 174 -9.85 -0.14 29.91
N CYS A 175 -10.40 0.75 30.73
CA CYS A 175 -10.19 0.72 32.17
C CYS A 175 -11.39 -0.02 32.81
N PRO A 176 -11.22 -1.28 33.25
CA PRO A 176 -12.30 -2.00 33.91
C PRO A 176 -12.67 -1.30 35.22
N SER A 177 -13.97 -1.17 35.49
CA SER A 177 -14.46 -0.68 36.78
C SER A 177 -13.90 -1.56 37.91
N LYS A 178 -13.27 -0.94 38.90
CA LYS A 178 -12.72 -1.64 40.07
C LYS A 178 -13.86 -2.05 41.00
N LEU A 179 -14.44 -3.23 40.78
CA LEU A 179 -15.51 -3.79 41.61
C LEU A 179 -15.06 -3.89 43.07
N GLN A 180 -15.76 -3.21 43.99
CA GLN A 180 -15.45 -3.23 45.42
C GLN A 180 -16.13 -4.38 46.17
N PHE A 181 -16.31 -5.54 45.52
CA PHE A 181 -17.10 -6.66 46.05
C PHE A 181 -16.64 -7.10 47.45
N GLY A 182 -15.33 -7.25 47.66
CA GLY A 182 -14.78 -7.67 48.96
C GLY A 182 -15.06 -6.65 50.08
N ASN A 183 -15.02 -5.36 49.77
CA ASN A 183 -15.32 -4.31 50.75
C ASN A 183 -16.80 -4.29 51.10
N LEU A 184 -17.68 -4.43 50.08
CA LEU A 184 -19.11 -4.54 50.30
C LEU A 184 -19.46 -5.79 51.11
N ALA A 185 -18.83 -6.93 50.85
CA ALA A 185 -19.05 -8.16 51.60
C ALA A 185 -18.69 -8.00 53.09
N ASN A 186 -17.53 -7.40 53.39
CA ASN A 186 -17.10 -7.16 54.76
C ASN A 186 -18.02 -6.15 55.49
N GLU A 187 -18.44 -5.08 54.80
CA GLU A 187 -19.35 -4.08 55.36
C GLU A 187 -20.75 -4.67 55.63
N ALA A 188 -21.25 -5.53 54.74
CA ALA A 188 -22.48 -6.29 54.96
C ALA A 188 -22.37 -7.19 56.20
N GLU A 189 -21.26 -7.91 56.36
CA GLU A 189 -21.03 -8.77 57.52
C GLU A 189 -21.04 -7.97 58.83
N ILE A 190 -20.37 -6.82 58.86
CA ILE A 190 -20.35 -5.92 60.02
C ILE A 190 -21.76 -5.42 60.37
N LEU A 191 -22.53 -4.96 59.37
CA LEU A 191 -23.89 -4.45 59.60
C LEU A 191 -24.86 -5.54 60.07
N ILE A 192 -24.79 -6.75 59.50
CA ILE A 192 -25.71 -7.86 59.82
C ILE A 192 -25.39 -8.47 61.20
N THR A 193 -24.12 -8.48 61.60
CA THR A 193 -23.68 -9.03 62.90
C THR A 193 -23.71 -8.02 64.04
N LYS A 194 -24.02 -6.74 63.75
CA LYS A 194 -24.13 -5.68 64.77
C LYS A 194 -25.21 -6.06 65.79
N LYS A 195 -24.79 -6.39 67.01
CA LYS A 195 -25.72 -6.67 68.12
C LYS A 195 -26.38 -5.37 68.57
N ILE A 196 -27.71 -5.35 68.57
CA ILE A 196 -28.51 -4.29 69.20
C ILE A 196 -28.79 -4.73 70.65
N SER A 197 -28.68 -3.82 71.60
CA SER A 197 -28.96 -4.08 73.02
C SER A 197 -30.43 -4.54 73.21
N GLU A 198 -30.61 -5.72 73.78
CA GLU A 198 -31.93 -6.36 73.99
C GLU A 198 -32.68 -5.84 75.23
N SER A 199 -32.03 -5.07 76.10
CA SER A 199 -32.67 -4.62 77.34
C SER A 199 -33.78 -3.62 77.06
N ASP A 200 -34.96 -3.86 77.64
CA ASP A 200 -36.14 -2.98 77.63
C ASP A 200 -36.93 -2.89 76.30
N LYS A 201 -36.89 -3.90 75.43
CA LYS A 201 -37.75 -3.97 74.23
C LYS A 201 -39.17 -4.48 74.57
N ILE A 202 -40.20 -3.89 73.96
CA ILE A 202 -41.58 -4.37 74.04
C ILE A 202 -41.72 -5.65 73.20
N GLU A 203 -41.92 -6.80 73.85
CA GLU A 203 -41.95 -8.11 73.18
C GLU A 203 -43.00 -8.24 72.08
N GLU A 204 -44.19 -7.66 72.28
CA GLU A 204 -45.28 -7.71 71.31
C GLU A 204 -44.89 -7.04 69.99
N LEU A 205 -44.18 -5.91 70.07
CA LEU A 205 -43.64 -5.20 68.91
C LEU A 205 -42.40 -5.91 68.33
N ALA A 206 -41.63 -6.62 69.15
CA ALA A 206 -40.49 -7.39 68.65
C ALA A 206 -40.92 -8.63 67.85
N LYS A 207 -42.07 -9.23 68.20
CA LYS A 207 -42.63 -10.43 67.54
C LYS A 207 -43.44 -10.11 66.28
N ASP A 208 -43.98 -8.90 66.17
CA ASP A 208 -44.77 -8.45 65.01
C ASP A 208 -44.16 -7.20 64.35
N ALA A 209 -43.49 -7.40 63.22
CA ALA A 209 -42.86 -6.34 62.44
C ALA A 209 -43.86 -5.32 61.86
N VAL A 210 -45.09 -5.74 61.54
CA VAL A 210 -46.13 -4.86 60.98
C VAL A 210 -46.63 -3.92 62.07
N LEU A 211 -46.91 -4.47 63.26
CA LEU A 211 -47.32 -3.68 64.42
C LEU A 211 -46.20 -2.73 64.86
N ASN A 212 -44.95 -3.19 64.87
CA ASN A 212 -43.78 -2.38 65.20
C ASN A 212 -43.68 -1.14 64.30
N ARG A 213 -43.74 -1.36 62.98
CA ARG A 213 -43.72 -0.28 61.99
C ARG A 213 -44.87 0.71 62.20
N TRP A 214 -46.08 0.21 62.43
CA TRP A 214 -47.24 1.06 62.69
C TRP A 214 -47.05 1.93 63.95
N VAL A 215 -46.51 1.37 65.03
CA VAL A 215 -46.20 2.14 66.24
C VAL A 215 -45.06 3.15 65.99
N SER A 216 -44.05 2.81 65.19
CA SER A 216 -42.95 3.71 64.81
C SER A 216 -43.44 4.92 64.00
N GLU A 217 -44.26 4.68 62.97
CA GLU A 217 -44.91 5.73 62.17
C GLU A 217 -45.83 6.57 63.05
N GLY A 218 -46.66 5.92 63.88
CA GLY A 218 -47.52 6.55 64.86
C GLY A 218 -46.76 7.49 65.80
N ARG A 219 -45.60 7.06 66.33
CA ARG A 219 -44.73 7.88 67.19
C ARG A 219 -44.33 9.20 66.51
N SER A 220 -43.97 9.15 65.23
CA SER A 220 -43.56 10.32 64.42
C SER A 220 -44.68 11.34 64.17
N HIS A 221 -45.94 10.88 64.20
CA HIS A 221 -47.12 11.74 64.08
C HIS A 221 -47.55 12.38 65.41
N HIS A 222 -47.15 11.82 66.56
CA HIS A 222 -47.57 12.32 67.88
C HIS A 222 -46.46 13.09 68.62
N LYS A 223 -45.19 12.69 68.48
CA LYS A 223 -44.07 13.27 69.23
C LYS A 223 -43.98 14.78 68.97
N GLY A 224 -44.12 15.59 70.02
CA GLY A 224 -44.07 17.06 69.96
C GLY A 224 -45.25 17.74 69.25
N LYS A 225 -46.26 16.97 68.78
CA LYS A 225 -47.38 17.47 67.97
C LYS A 225 -48.76 17.31 68.62
N LYS A 226 -48.99 16.20 69.34
CA LYS A 226 -50.29 15.89 69.97
C LYS A 226 -50.11 15.38 71.39
N ARG A 227 -50.97 15.83 72.32
CA ARG A 227 -51.01 15.35 73.72
C ARG A 227 -51.94 14.13 73.91
N ALA A 228 -52.89 13.94 73.00
CA ALA A 228 -53.80 12.80 72.97
C ALA A 228 -53.58 11.96 71.73
N CYS A 229 -53.88 10.66 71.82
CA CYS A 229 -53.80 9.71 70.73
C CYS A 229 -54.78 10.10 69.61
N GLY A 230 -54.28 10.23 68.39
CA GLY A 230 -55.08 10.57 67.22
C GLY A 230 -56.04 9.47 66.76
N PHE A 231 -55.88 8.25 67.28
CA PHE A 231 -56.77 7.12 67.00
C PHE A 231 -57.90 6.99 68.03
N CYS A 232 -57.57 6.88 69.32
CA CYS A 232 -58.56 6.63 70.38
C CYS A 232 -58.92 7.86 71.24
N GLY A 233 -58.25 9.00 71.05
CA GLY A 233 -58.52 10.24 71.81
C GLY A 233 -58.00 10.27 73.25
N SER A 234 -57.47 9.16 73.79
CA SER A 234 -56.93 9.11 75.15
C SER A 234 -55.58 9.85 75.28
N ALA A 235 -55.28 10.40 76.45
CA ALA A 235 -53.98 11.00 76.75
C ALA A 235 -52.87 9.94 76.72
N ILE A 236 -51.73 10.25 76.09
CA ILE A 236 -50.56 9.36 76.08
C ILE A 236 -49.70 9.69 77.30
N THR A 237 -49.60 8.75 78.25
CA THR A 237 -48.86 8.95 79.50
C THR A 237 -47.36 9.08 79.26
N THR A 238 -46.66 9.76 80.18
CA THR A 238 -45.19 9.91 80.15
C THR A 238 -44.49 8.55 80.24
N GLU A 239 -44.99 7.65 81.09
CA GLU A 239 -44.47 6.27 81.21
C GLU A 239 -44.58 5.48 79.89
N ARG A 240 -45.65 5.69 79.11
CA ARG A 240 -45.81 5.06 77.79
C ARG A 240 -44.80 5.63 76.79
N TRP A 241 -44.53 6.93 76.83
CA TRP A 241 -43.49 7.54 76.02
C TRP A 241 -42.11 6.98 76.36
N GLU A 242 -41.75 6.86 77.64
CA GLU A 242 -40.47 6.28 78.06
C GLU A 242 -40.30 4.83 77.56
N LYS A 243 -41.34 4.00 77.68
CA LYS A 243 -41.32 2.62 77.14
C LYS A 243 -41.14 2.58 75.63
N LEU A 244 -41.77 3.50 74.89
CA LEU A 244 -41.62 3.61 73.44
C LEU A 244 -40.23 4.14 73.06
N GLU A 245 -39.68 5.09 73.81
CA GLU A 245 -38.33 5.63 73.54
C GLU A 245 -37.23 4.62 73.81
N LYS A 246 -37.38 3.76 74.82
CA LYS A 246 -36.49 2.61 75.05
C LYS A 246 -36.60 1.55 73.95
N HIS A 247 -37.83 1.26 73.49
CA HIS A 247 -38.03 0.29 72.42
C HIS A 247 -37.45 0.77 71.08
N PHE A 248 -37.72 2.01 70.72
CA PHE A 248 -37.18 2.68 69.54
C PHE A 248 -35.96 3.51 69.91
N ASP A 249 -34.94 2.82 70.42
CA ASP A 249 -33.65 3.41 70.76
C ASP A 249 -32.95 3.96 69.51
N GLU A 250 -32.05 4.90 69.75
CA GLU A 250 -31.28 5.55 68.71
C GLU A 250 -30.39 4.55 67.95
N GLU A 251 -29.96 3.46 68.59
CA GLU A 251 -29.11 2.42 68.00
C GLU A 251 -29.83 1.58 66.94
N SER A 252 -31.10 1.19 67.16
CA SER A 252 -31.87 0.46 66.14
C SER A 252 -32.19 1.37 64.95
N SER A 253 -32.58 2.62 65.21
CA SER A 253 -32.85 3.59 64.15
C SER A 253 -31.59 3.94 63.34
N LYS A 254 -30.42 3.96 64.00
CA LYS A 254 -29.14 4.16 63.33
C LYS A 254 -28.78 2.96 62.44
N LEU A 255 -28.99 1.72 62.91
CA LEU A 255 -28.76 0.53 62.09
C LEU A 255 -29.66 0.51 60.84
N GLU A 256 -30.94 0.84 60.97
CA GLU A 256 -31.86 0.95 59.82
C GLU A 256 -31.34 1.94 58.78
N LYS A 257 -30.90 3.14 59.22
CA LYS A 257 -30.30 4.14 58.32
C LYS A 257 -28.99 3.64 57.69
N ASP A 258 -28.14 2.98 58.45
CA ASP A 258 -26.87 2.43 57.96
C ASP A 258 -27.12 1.35 56.88
N LEU A 259 -28.15 0.51 57.06
CA LEU A 259 -28.58 -0.48 56.07
C LEU A 259 -29.13 0.16 54.79
N ASP A 260 -29.97 1.20 54.90
CA ASP A 260 -30.48 1.93 53.74
C ASP A 260 -29.35 2.59 52.94
N VAL A 261 -28.39 3.21 53.63
CA VAL A 261 -27.20 3.79 52.99
C VAL A 261 -26.38 2.70 52.29
N PHE A 262 -26.21 1.55 52.92
CA PHE A 262 -25.48 0.42 52.34
C PHE A 262 -26.16 -0.17 51.10
N LEU A 263 -27.50 -0.31 51.11
CA LEU A 263 -28.26 -0.75 49.93
C LEU A 263 -28.11 0.23 48.76
N ASN A 264 -28.18 1.53 49.03
CA ASN A 264 -27.95 2.55 48.01
C ASN A 264 -26.53 2.49 47.42
N LYS A 265 -25.53 2.17 48.25
CA LYS A 265 -24.14 1.98 47.82
C LYS A 265 -24.01 0.80 46.86
N ILE A 266 -24.65 -0.34 47.16
CA ILE A 266 -24.68 -1.51 46.29
C ILE A 266 -25.34 -1.18 44.94
N GLU A 267 -26.49 -0.51 44.96
CA GLU A 267 -27.22 -0.17 43.73
C GLU A 267 -26.42 0.81 42.87
N THR A 268 -25.68 1.73 43.49
CA THR A 268 -24.77 2.65 42.78
C THR A 268 -23.62 1.92 42.09
N GLU A 269 -22.95 0.99 42.79
CA GLU A 269 -21.87 0.15 42.20
C GLU A 269 -22.39 -0.70 41.03
N LYS A 270 -23.57 -1.29 41.18
CA LYS A 270 -24.24 -2.07 40.13
C LYS A 270 -24.54 -1.23 38.90
N ASN A 271 -25.13 -0.04 39.08
CA ASN A 271 -25.46 0.86 37.98
C ASN A 271 -24.21 1.38 37.27
N SER A 272 -23.17 1.74 38.02
CA SER A 272 -21.86 2.14 37.48
C SER A 272 -21.24 1.03 36.62
N THR A 273 -21.27 -0.21 37.11
CA THR A 273 -20.76 -1.38 36.37
C THR A 273 -21.57 -1.65 35.11
N SER A 274 -22.91 -1.58 35.20
CA SER A 274 -23.79 -1.76 34.05
C SER A 274 -23.54 -0.70 32.97
N LEU A 275 -23.37 0.56 33.36
CA LEU A 275 -23.06 1.65 32.44
C LEU A 275 -21.72 1.40 31.72
N ALA A 276 -20.67 1.05 32.47
CA ALA A 276 -19.35 0.76 31.90
C ALA A 276 -19.38 -0.40 30.88
N LEU A 277 -20.21 -1.42 31.13
CA LEU A 277 -20.41 -2.54 30.22
C LEU A 277 -21.29 -2.19 29.01
N SER A 278 -22.23 -1.25 29.15
CA SER A 278 -23.11 -0.80 28.07
C SER A 278 -22.40 0.02 26.99
N ILE A 279 -21.29 0.67 27.32
CA ILE A 279 -20.43 1.40 26.36
C ILE A 279 -19.83 0.43 25.33
N PHE A 280 -19.73 -0.85 25.66
CA PHE A 280 -19.15 -1.84 24.79
C PHE A 280 -20.15 -2.28 23.71
N ASP A 281 -19.97 -1.81 22.48
CA ASP A 281 -20.72 -2.30 21.32
C ASP A 281 -20.32 -3.74 20.97
N ARG A 282 -20.99 -4.68 21.63
CA ARG A 282 -20.80 -6.11 21.41
C ARG A 282 -21.11 -6.51 19.96
N ALA A 283 -22.11 -5.88 19.33
CA ALA A 283 -22.49 -6.22 17.97
C ALA A 283 -21.45 -5.74 16.97
N GLY A 284 -20.99 -4.50 17.11
CA GLY A 284 -19.91 -3.92 16.31
C GLY A 284 -18.60 -4.70 16.43
N LEU A 285 -18.20 -5.09 17.66
CA LEU A 285 -17.00 -5.91 17.83
C LEU A 285 -17.13 -7.29 17.16
N LEU A 286 -18.30 -7.93 17.27
CA LEU A 286 -18.54 -9.21 16.62
C LEU A 286 -18.49 -9.09 15.10
N GLY A 287 -19.05 -8.02 14.53
CA GLY A 287 -18.94 -7.72 13.11
C GLY A 287 -17.50 -7.55 12.66
N LEU A 288 -16.73 -6.69 13.35
CA LEU A 288 -15.31 -6.47 13.06
C LEU A 288 -14.49 -7.77 13.13
N LEU A 289 -14.72 -8.61 14.14
CA LEU A 289 -14.04 -9.90 14.26
C LEU A 289 -14.41 -10.85 13.12
N GLN A 290 -15.67 -10.86 12.67
CA GLN A 290 -16.11 -11.67 11.53
C GLN A 290 -15.47 -11.19 10.22
N ASP A 291 -15.44 -9.89 9.98
CA ASP A 291 -14.83 -9.29 8.79
C ASP A 291 -13.31 -9.58 8.75
N LEU A 292 -12.62 -9.38 9.88
CA LEU A 292 -11.19 -9.69 10.00
C LEU A 292 -10.91 -11.18 9.77
N TYR A 293 -11.76 -12.06 10.30
CA TYR A 293 -11.65 -13.50 10.11
C TYR A 293 -11.89 -13.93 8.65
N ALA A 294 -12.82 -13.27 7.95
CA ALA A 294 -13.12 -13.55 6.56
C ALA A 294 -12.05 -13.01 5.59
N ALA A 295 -11.36 -11.92 5.96
CA ALA A 295 -10.45 -11.20 5.06
C ALA A 295 -9.18 -11.96 4.66
N ASN A 296 -8.54 -12.71 5.58
CA ASN A 296 -7.31 -13.45 5.28
C ASN A 296 -7.15 -14.68 6.20
N LYS A 297 -6.55 -15.76 5.68
CA LYS A 297 -6.15 -16.97 6.41
C LYS A 297 -5.14 -16.71 7.53
N ASP A 298 -4.28 -15.71 7.39
CA ASP A 298 -3.36 -15.31 8.45
C ASP A 298 -4.12 -14.75 9.66
N ASN A 299 -5.15 -13.92 9.42
CA ASN A 299 -6.02 -13.40 10.47
C ASN A 299 -6.76 -14.53 11.19
N GLN A 300 -7.23 -15.54 10.46
CA GLN A 300 -7.86 -16.71 11.08
C GLN A 300 -6.90 -17.41 12.04
N THR A 301 -5.67 -17.67 11.59
CA THR A 301 -4.64 -18.33 12.39
C THR A 301 -4.31 -17.52 13.64
N PHE A 302 -4.13 -16.20 13.49
CA PHE A 302 -3.89 -15.27 14.60
C PHE A 302 -5.04 -15.27 15.63
N LEU A 303 -6.28 -15.13 15.17
CA LEU A 303 -7.46 -15.08 16.03
C LEU A 303 -7.67 -16.39 16.77
N HIS A 304 -7.51 -17.54 16.12
CA HIS A 304 -7.58 -18.86 16.78
C HIS A 304 -6.53 -19.02 17.88
N ALA A 305 -5.28 -18.62 17.62
CA ALA A 305 -4.22 -18.68 18.61
C ALA A 305 -4.51 -17.80 19.83
N ARG A 306 -5.02 -16.58 19.63
CA ARG A 306 -5.31 -15.66 20.75
C ARG A 306 -6.58 -16.03 21.53
N LEU A 307 -7.66 -16.37 20.84
CA LEU A 307 -8.93 -16.70 21.50
C LEU A 307 -8.88 -18.05 22.24
N SER A 308 -8.07 -19.01 21.78
CA SER A 308 -7.88 -20.29 22.49
C SER A 308 -7.16 -20.12 23.83
N VAL A 309 -6.17 -19.22 23.93
CA VAL A 309 -5.53 -18.85 25.20
C VAL A 309 -6.55 -18.27 26.17
N TRP A 310 -7.39 -17.35 25.69
CA TRP A 310 -8.43 -16.73 26.51
C TRP A 310 -9.47 -17.76 27.00
N ALA A 311 -9.94 -18.65 26.13
CA ALA A 311 -10.86 -19.72 26.50
C ALA A 311 -10.31 -20.62 27.62
N THR A 312 -9.00 -20.89 27.59
CA THR A 312 -8.31 -21.67 28.62
C THR A 312 -8.24 -20.92 29.96
N MET A 313 -7.96 -19.62 29.94
CA MET A 313 -7.93 -18.77 31.14
C MET A 313 -9.30 -18.58 31.79
N CYS A 314 -10.38 -18.48 30.99
CA CYS A 314 -11.74 -18.40 31.53
C CYS A 314 -12.17 -19.73 32.16
N SER A 315 -11.83 -20.85 31.53
CA SER A 315 -12.19 -22.19 32.03
C SER A 315 -11.49 -22.54 33.35
N SER A 316 -10.33 -21.96 33.65
CA SER A 316 -9.66 -22.15 34.94
C SER A 316 -10.26 -21.32 36.08
N ARG A 317 -10.99 -20.24 35.76
CA ARG A 317 -11.67 -19.36 36.73
C ARG A 317 -13.12 -19.77 37.04
N THR A 318 -13.73 -20.64 36.24
CA THR A 318 -15.14 -21.03 36.38
C THR A 318 -15.37 -22.37 37.07
N LYS A 319 -14.39 -22.97 37.77
CA LYS A 319 -14.70 -24.11 38.66
C LYS A 319 -15.56 -23.59 39.83
N PRO A 320 -16.86 -23.93 39.93
CA PRO A 320 -17.64 -23.60 41.10
C PRO A 320 -17.44 -24.68 42.19
N PRO A 321 -17.60 -24.37 43.49
CA PRO A 321 -17.94 -25.41 44.43
C PRO A 321 -19.29 -26.01 44.00
N SER A 322 -19.35 -27.34 44.00
CA SER A 322 -20.47 -28.15 43.53
C SER A 322 -21.82 -27.69 44.10
N THR A 323 -22.76 -27.25 43.27
CA THR A 323 -24.14 -27.77 43.16
C THR A 323 -24.98 -26.99 42.13
N ALA A 324 -25.72 -27.77 41.33
CA ALA A 324 -26.95 -27.45 40.60
C ALA A 324 -27.13 -26.08 39.91
N GLY A 325 -27.20 -26.13 38.57
CA GLY A 325 -28.14 -25.31 37.81
C GLY A 325 -27.59 -24.02 37.18
N CYS A 326 -26.83 -24.13 36.09
CA CYS A 326 -26.86 -23.16 34.99
C CYS A 326 -26.08 -23.67 33.76
N GLY A 327 -26.80 -23.92 32.66
CA GLY A 327 -26.26 -23.82 31.30
C GLY A 327 -27.21 -22.97 30.46
N PRO A 328 -26.91 -22.61 29.19
CA PRO A 328 -25.62 -22.58 28.50
C PRO A 328 -25.39 -21.24 27.74
N ILE A 329 -24.25 -20.57 27.94
CA ILE A 329 -23.82 -19.44 27.07
C ILE A 329 -22.71 -19.86 26.08
N CYS A 330 -22.11 -21.04 26.24
CA CYS A 330 -21.05 -21.55 25.36
C CYS A 330 -21.51 -22.18 24.03
N SER A 331 -22.81 -22.23 23.72
CA SER A 331 -23.33 -22.96 22.55
C SER A 331 -23.53 -22.13 21.27
N ARG A 332 -23.31 -20.81 21.28
CA ARG A 332 -23.62 -19.94 20.11
C ARG A 332 -22.46 -19.62 19.17
N ILE A 333 -21.23 -20.09 19.42
CA ILE A 333 -20.15 -20.07 18.42
C ILE A 333 -19.96 -21.49 17.89
N ARG A 334 -20.97 -22.00 17.19
CA ARG A 334 -20.83 -23.22 16.39
C ARG A 334 -20.30 -22.77 15.02
N ILE A 335 -18.98 -22.59 14.93
CA ILE A 335 -18.27 -22.42 13.65
C ILE A 335 -18.67 -23.63 12.79
N LEU A 336 -19.40 -23.37 11.71
CA LEU A 336 -19.75 -24.37 10.70
C LEU A 336 -18.47 -25.03 10.21
N ARG A 337 -18.19 -26.24 10.70
CA ARG A 337 -17.15 -27.10 10.12
C ARG A 337 -17.63 -27.50 8.72
N SER A 338 -16.91 -27.04 7.69
CA SER A 338 -17.08 -27.49 6.31
C SER A 338 -16.86 -29.01 6.20
N PRO A 339 -17.53 -29.73 5.27
CA PRO A 339 -17.46 -31.19 5.18
C PRO A 339 -16.04 -31.64 4.79
N ARG A 340 -15.49 -32.63 5.52
CA ARG A 340 -14.26 -33.32 5.12
C ARG A 340 -14.42 -33.92 3.72
N GLN A 341 -13.63 -33.45 2.76
CA GLN A 341 -13.38 -34.22 1.54
C GLN A 341 -12.68 -35.54 1.93
N LYS A 342 -13.29 -36.67 1.55
CA LYS A 342 -12.68 -38.00 1.66
C LYS A 342 -11.47 -38.07 0.74
N SER A 343 -10.26 -38.08 1.30
CA SER A 343 -9.06 -38.49 0.57
C SER A 343 -9.00 -40.01 0.51
N LEU A 344 -8.79 -40.53 -0.71
CA LEU A 344 -8.58 -41.93 -1.03
C LEU A 344 -7.30 -42.46 -0.34
N SER A 345 -7.40 -43.66 0.22
CA SER A 345 -6.30 -44.37 0.89
C SER A 345 -5.28 -44.90 -0.12
N PRO A 346 -3.96 -44.88 0.15
CA PRO A 346 -2.97 -45.52 -0.71
C PRO A 346 -2.92 -47.03 -0.46
N ILE A 347 -3.10 -47.79 -1.54
CA ILE A 347 -2.89 -49.23 -1.62
C ILE A 347 -1.39 -49.52 -1.47
N THR A 348 -1.00 -50.23 -0.41
CA THR A 348 0.37 -50.75 -0.23
C THR A 348 0.52 -52.08 -0.98
N ARG A 349 1.21 -52.06 -2.12
CA ARG A 349 1.75 -53.28 -2.76
C ARG A 349 3.15 -53.57 -2.20
N LYS A 350 3.29 -54.71 -1.52
CA LYS A 350 4.59 -55.34 -1.23
C LYS A 350 5.24 -55.84 -2.52
N PRO A 351 6.58 -55.79 -2.66
CA PRO A 351 7.32 -56.73 -3.48
C PRO A 351 8.10 -57.74 -2.62
N SER A 352 8.10 -58.97 -3.12
CA SER A 352 8.73 -60.17 -2.59
C SER A 352 10.22 -60.29 -2.95
N ALA A 353 10.98 -60.83 -1.99
CA ALA A 353 12.12 -61.75 -2.12
C ALA A 353 13.34 -61.36 -3.01
N LYS A 354 14.50 -61.20 -2.36
CA LYS A 354 15.79 -61.71 -2.89
C LYS A 354 16.62 -62.37 -1.79
N ARG A 355 17.35 -63.40 -2.24
CA ARG A 355 17.92 -64.56 -1.52
C ARG A 355 19.17 -64.25 -0.69
N LYS A 356 19.38 -65.11 0.31
CA LYS A 356 20.62 -65.37 1.06
C LYS A 356 21.81 -65.70 0.14
N VAL A 357 22.99 -65.15 0.44
CA VAL A 357 24.31 -65.77 0.18
C VAL A 357 25.20 -65.43 1.39
N TRP A 358 25.85 -66.44 1.97
CA TRP A 358 26.89 -66.34 3.02
C TRP A 358 28.28 -66.43 2.37
N PRO A 359 29.36 -66.01 3.06
CA PRO A 359 30.60 -65.57 2.41
C PRO A 359 31.56 -66.72 2.08
N ASN A 360 32.22 -66.60 0.93
CA ASN A 360 33.67 -66.71 0.74
C ASN A 360 34.03 -66.12 -0.62
#